data_AF-A0A1Y2ENB7-F1
#
_entry.id   AF-A0A1Y2ENB7-F1
#
_cell.length_a   1.000
_cell.length_b   1.000
_cell.length_c   1.000
_cell.angle_alpha   90.00
_cell.angle_beta   90.00
_cell.angle_gamma   90.00
#
_symmetry.space_group_name_H-M   'P 1'
#
loop_
_entity.id
_entity.type
_entity.pdbx_description
1 polymer ?
#
loop_
_entity_poly.entity_id
_entity_poly.type
_entity_poly.pdbx_seq_one_letter_code
_entity_poly.pdbx_strand_id
1 'polypeptide(L)'
;MGLMNHMFLILGLLLYFISTFFISSTNWTESWLNLLYRHSGIFLIYLVFNNFINSADEFGIESKDMEIEKSIKSNSYSYFLTNSSVSRDLDSNIDTIDKIKGFKNSIFSKKLQEYSVFKSEIRAKKIYLNIRKNYSRYLMSFIYFPLFIIFLLIFIFIIVKKEDGKEIQSDNKKWQYKSPLETIDIILNILEIFIFSIIFVKSKMIINYECIFCFVKLINLSTIIIITLGPVINIISKFTLNNKLPNLYFTLILNSICYLSVFTLLYLRLIYSLLFKKEKCNNVRYYFVIPSKEFCYEHWSYLCDCDKELTPKEVDFKIRQYLKIYKFCSTVFEFRNNHLYIIKSSDKLNHLHEFI
;
A
#
# COMPACT_ATOMS: atom_id res chain seq x y z
N MET A 1 -8.30 -5.79 -8.58
CA MET A 1 -7.11 -4.93 -8.55
C MET A 1 -6.65 -4.67 -9.97
N GLY A 2 -6.22 -3.46 -10.30
CA GLY A 2 -6.01 -3.04 -11.69
C GLY A 2 -4.81 -3.73 -12.35
N LEU A 3 -5.03 -4.32 -13.53
CA LEU A 3 -4.01 -4.82 -14.45
C LEU A 3 -2.86 -3.82 -14.62
N MET A 4 -3.21 -2.53 -14.67
CA MET A 4 -2.32 -1.39 -14.79
C MET A 4 -1.25 -1.30 -13.70
N ASN A 5 -1.59 -1.57 -12.43
CA ASN A 5 -0.59 -1.57 -11.35
C ASN A 5 0.42 -2.69 -11.53
N HIS A 6 -0.03 -3.86 -11.99
CA HIS A 6 0.88 -4.97 -12.30
C HIS A 6 1.76 -4.65 -13.51
N MET A 7 1.23 -3.97 -14.53
CA MET A 7 2.03 -3.51 -15.67
C MET A 7 3.10 -2.50 -15.22
N PHE A 8 2.76 -1.56 -14.34
CA PHE A 8 3.74 -0.61 -13.81
C PHE A 8 4.76 -1.22 -12.87
N LEU A 9 4.37 -2.21 -12.07
CA LEU A 9 5.33 -2.94 -11.26
C LEU A 9 6.33 -3.71 -12.14
N ILE A 10 5.85 -4.37 -13.21
CA ILE A 10 6.72 -5.02 -14.21
C ILE A 10 7.61 -3.99 -14.90
N LEU A 11 7.05 -2.84 -15.31
CA LEU A 11 7.81 -1.77 -15.94
C LEU A 11 8.90 -1.24 -14.99
N GLY A 12 8.59 -1.04 -13.70
CA GLY A 12 9.56 -0.58 -12.71
C GLY A 12 10.70 -1.57 -12.52
N LEU A 13 10.39 -2.86 -12.44
CA LEU A 13 11.39 -3.93 -12.39
C LEU A 13 12.21 -3.99 -13.69
N LEU A 14 11.58 -3.83 -14.85
CA LEU A 14 12.26 -3.82 -16.15
C LEU A 14 13.22 -2.64 -16.28
N LEU A 15 12.80 -1.42 -15.91
CA LEU A 15 13.67 -0.24 -15.89
C LEU A 15 14.87 -0.48 -14.95
N TYR A 16 14.62 -1.07 -13.78
CA TYR A 16 15.70 -1.46 -12.88
C TYR A 16 16.67 -2.46 -13.54
N PHE A 17 16.20 -3.54 -14.18
CA PHE A 17 17.10 -4.48 -14.85
C PHE A 17 17.81 -3.86 -16.05
N ILE A 18 17.16 -2.97 -16.81
CA ILE A 18 17.79 -2.21 -17.89
C ILE A 18 18.97 -1.39 -17.36
N SER A 19 18.84 -0.80 -16.16
CA SER A 19 19.93 -0.05 -15.54
C SER A 19 21.22 -0.86 -15.36
N THR A 20 21.10 -2.18 -15.17
CA THR A 20 22.25 -3.08 -14.95
C THR A 20 23.12 -3.29 -16.20
N PHE A 21 22.63 -2.97 -17.39
CA PHE A 21 23.44 -3.00 -18.62
C PHE A 21 24.41 -1.82 -18.73
N PHE A 22 24.19 -0.75 -17.96
CA PHE A 22 25.02 0.45 -17.98
C PHE A 22 25.98 0.45 -16.79
N ILE A 23 27.29 0.49 -17.05
CA ILE A 23 28.29 0.47 -15.99
C ILE A 23 28.64 1.91 -15.61
N SER A 24 28.43 2.30 -14.34
CA SER A 24 28.61 3.70 -13.91
C SER A 24 30.04 4.24 -13.98
N SER A 25 31.04 3.37 -14.19
CA SER A 25 32.47 3.72 -14.21
C SER A 25 33.12 3.75 -15.60
N THR A 26 32.38 3.46 -16.67
CA THR A 26 32.93 3.40 -18.04
C THR A 26 33.02 4.80 -18.66
N ASN A 27 31.90 5.51 -18.74
CA ASN A 27 31.79 6.85 -19.30
C ASN A 27 30.60 7.60 -18.69
N TRP A 28 30.52 8.90 -18.97
CA TRP A 28 29.43 9.75 -18.51
C TRP A 28 28.05 9.23 -18.91
N THR A 29 27.91 8.82 -20.18
CA THR A 29 26.63 8.41 -20.75
C THR A 29 26.03 7.21 -20.02
N GLU A 30 26.83 6.18 -19.81
CA GLU A 30 26.43 4.99 -19.06
C GLU A 30 26.14 5.32 -17.59
N SER A 31 26.91 6.23 -16.97
CA SER A 31 26.66 6.62 -15.59
C SER A 31 25.31 7.30 -15.39
N TRP A 32 24.89 8.23 -16.27
CA TRP A 32 23.61 8.90 -16.09
C TRP A 32 22.43 8.00 -16.50
N LEU A 33 22.60 7.14 -17.51
CA LEU A 33 21.59 6.15 -17.88
C LEU A 33 21.37 5.13 -16.76
N ASN A 34 22.44 4.63 -16.15
CA ASN A 34 22.37 3.76 -14.97
C ASN A 34 21.56 4.42 -13.85
N LEU A 35 21.94 5.64 -13.46
CA LEU A 35 21.28 6.41 -12.41
C LEU A 35 19.79 6.63 -12.72
N LEU A 36 19.48 7.12 -13.93
CA LEU A 36 18.12 7.45 -14.35
C LEU A 36 17.22 6.21 -14.33
N TYR A 37 17.63 5.13 -14.99
CA TYR A 37 16.80 3.92 -15.09
C TYR A 37 16.64 3.23 -13.75
N ARG A 38 17.70 3.15 -12.93
CA ARG A 38 17.65 2.51 -11.63
C ARG A 38 16.65 3.22 -10.71
N HIS A 39 16.84 4.51 -10.46
CA HIS A 39 16.00 5.24 -9.51
C HIS A 39 14.59 5.48 -10.03
N SER A 40 14.40 5.63 -11.36
CA SER A 40 13.05 5.67 -11.94
C SER A 40 12.31 4.34 -11.75
N GLY A 41 12.99 3.21 -11.95
CA GLY A 41 12.41 1.89 -11.71
C GLY A 41 11.99 1.69 -10.26
N ILE A 42 12.88 2.05 -9.32
CA ILE A 42 12.62 1.94 -7.88
C ILE A 42 11.47 2.86 -7.44
N PHE A 43 11.45 4.11 -7.92
CA PHE A 43 10.37 5.05 -7.62
C PHE A 43 9.01 4.58 -8.17
N LEU A 44 8.99 3.96 -9.35
CA LEU A 44 7.77 3.38 -9.91
C LEU A 44 7.25 2.19 -9.06
N ILE A 45 8.14 1.32 -8.58
CA ILE A 45 7.81 0.24 -7.64
C ILE A 45 7.20 0.84 -6.35
N TYR A 46 7.82 1.89 -5.80
CA TYR A 46 7.31 2.63 -4.65
C TYR A 46 5.88 3.14 -4.88
N LEU A 47 5.63 3.85 -6.00
CA LEU A 47 4.31 4.40 -6.31
C LEU A 47 3.25 3.29 -6.38
N VAL A 48 3.58 2.16 -6.99
CA VAL A 48 2.69 1.01 -7.05
C VAL A 48 2.41 0.47 -5.65
N PHE A 49 3.44 0.19 -4.84
CA PHE A 49 3.27 -0.31 -3.48
C PHE A 49 2.41 0.64 -2.63
N ASN A 50 2.70 1.94 -2.69
CA ASN A 50 1.94 2.96 -1.99
C ASN A 50 0.45 2.96 -2.40
N ASN A 51 0.14 2.77 -3.68
CA ASN A 51 -1.25 2.66 -4.14
C ASN A 51 -1.96 1.40 -3.60
N PHE A 52 -1.28 0.25 -3.55
CA PHE A 52 -1.82 -0.97 -2.95
C PHE A 52 -2.10 -0.79 -1.45
N ILE A 53 -1.12 -0.25 -0.71
CA ILE A 53 -1.21 0.00 0.73
C ILE A 53 -2.33 1.00 1.03
N ASN A 54 -2.37 2.15 0.34
CA ASN A 54 -3.42 3.14 0.55
C ASN A 54 -4.80 2.61 0.16
N SER A 55 -4.91 1.77 -0.88
CA SER A 55 -6.20 1.13 -1.22
C SER A 55 -6.66 0.20 -0.09
N ALA A 56 -5.74 -0.56 0.49
CA ALA A 56 -6.04 -1.47 1.60
C ALA A 56 -6.36 -0.73 2.91
N ASP A 57 -5.74 0.41 3.16
CA ASP A 57 -6.07 1.28 4.32
C ASP A 57 -7.48 1.86 4.22
N GLU A 58 -7.86 2.37 3.03
CA GLU A 58 -9.14 3.06 2.86
C GLU A 58 -10.34 2.11 2.80
N PHE A 59 -10.15 0.88 2.31
CA PHE A 59 -11.22 -0.08 2.16
C PHE A 59 -11.18 -1.19 3.19
N GLY A 60 -10.00 -1.57 3.67
CA GLY A 60 -9.85 -2.62 4.67
C GLY A 60 -10.63 -2.34 5.95
N ILE A 61 -10.98 -3.43 6.62
CA ILE A 61 -11.75 -3.40 7.85
C ILE A 61 -10.83 -3.83 8.96
N GLU A 62 -10.83 -3.07 10.03
CA GLU A 62 -10.06 -3.41 11.21
C GLU A 62 -10.52 -4.77 11.77
N SER A 63 -9.57 -5.61 12.15
CA SER A 63 -9.88 -6.85 12.85
C SER A 63 -10.73 -6.59 14.10
N LYS A 64 -11.50 -7.60 14.52
CA LYS A 64 -12.31 -7.56 15.75
C LYS A 64 -11.57 -6.96 16.95
N ASP A 65 -10.34 -7.41 17.20
CA ASP A 65 -9.55 -6.96 18.36
C ASP A 65 -9.28 -5.45 18.33
N MET A 66 -8.98 -4.90 17.15
CA MET A 66 -8.78 -3.46 16.94
C MET A 66 -10.09 -2.67 17.09
N GLU A 67 -11.21 -3.21 16.59
CA GLU A 67 -12.52 -2.56 16.75
C GLU A 67 -12.94 -2.51 18.23
N ILE A 68 -12.70 -3.60 18.97
CA ILE A 68 -12.92 -3.67 20.43
C ILE A 68 -12.03 -2.66 21.14
N GLU A 69 -10.72 -2.66 20.87
CA GLU A 69 -9.76 -1.75 21.52
C GLU A 69 -10.15 -0.28 21.31
N LYS A 70 -10.57 0.09 20.10
CA LYS A 70 -11.05 1.45 19.80
C LYS A 70 -12.33 1.80 20.54
N SER A 71 -13.27 0.87 20.65
CA SER A 71 -14.53 1.08 21.37
C SER A 71 -14.32 1.32 22.87
N ILE A 72 -13.37 0.59 23.49
CA ILE A 72 -12.98 0.77 24.89
C ILE A 72 -12.33 2.13 25.08
N LYS A 73 -11.39 2.50 24.21
CA LYS A 73 -10.74 3.81 24.24
C LYS A 73 -11.75 4.94 24.11
N SER A 74 -12.70 4.88 23.16
CA SER A 74 -13.71 5.93 23.01
C SER A 74 -14.64 6.07 24.21
N ASN A 75 -15.00 4.96 24.86
CA ASN A 75 -15.87 4.99 26.03
C ASN A 75 -15.16 5.52 27.29
N SER A 76 -13.87 5.21 27.46
CA SER A 76 -13.11 5.73 28.60
C SER A 76 -13.09 7.27 28.66
N TYR A 77 -13.04 7.94 27.50
CA TYR A 77 -13.12 9.40 27.44
C TYR A 77 -14.51 9.96 27.78
N SER A 78 -15.59 9.26 27.42
CA SER A 78 -16.95 9.75 27.72
C SER A 78 -17.31 9.63 29.19
N TYR A 79 -16.88 8.54 29.86
CA TYR A 79 -17.09 8.37 31.31
C TYR A 79 -16.27 9.36 32.15
N PHE A 80 -15.08 9.74 31.70
CA PHE A 80 -14.27 10.75 32.39
C PHE A 80 -14.94 12.13 32.36
N LEU A 81 -15.59 12.48 31.24
CA LEU A 81 -16.29 13.76 31.07
C LEU A 81 -17.61 13.86 31.85
N THR A 82 -18.29 12.74 32.11
CA THR A 82 -19.59 12.75 32.81
C THR A 82 -19.45 12.66 34.32
N ASN A 83 -18.39 12.03 34.84
CA ASN A 83 -18.16 11.96 36.29
C ASN A 83 -17.56 13.23 36.88
N SER A 84 -17.01 14.14 36.06
CA SER A 84 -16.49 15.43 36.55
C SER A 84 -17.58 16.45 36.91
N SER A 85 -18.86 16.19 36.63
CA SER A 85 -19.96 17.12 36.89
C SER A 85 -21.05 16.62 37.85
N VAL A 86 -21.00 15.38 38.33
CA VAL A 86 -22.11 14.74 39.08
C VAL A 86 -21.72 14.34 40.52
N SER A 87 -20.51 14.62 40.99
CA SER A 87 -20.03 14.14 42.31
C SER A 87 -20.43 15.02 43.51
N ARG A 88 -21.62 15.61 43.53
CA ARG A 88 -22.19 16.17 44.76
C ARG A 88 -23.64 15.71 44.89
N ASP A 89 -23.95 15.07 46.01
CA ASP A 89 -25.31 14.85 46.53
C ASP A 89 -26.06 13.58 46.09
N LEU A 90 -25.51 12.37 46.30
CA LEU A 90 -26.33 11.14 46.23
C LEU A 90 -25.88 10.09 47.26
N ASP A 91 -26.35 10.27 48.50
CA ASP A 91 -26.42 9.23 49.52
C ASP A 91 -27.88 8.74 49.64
N SER A 92 -28.04 7.41 49.79
CA SER A 92 -29.24 6.67 50.20
C SER A 92 -30.37 6.44 49.16
N ASN A 93 -30.29 5.33 48.40
CA ASN A 93 -31.41 4.39 48.20
C ASN A 93 -30.99 3.21 47.29
N ILE A 94 -30.98 1.99 47.84
CA ILE A 94 -30.44 0.76 47.20
C ILE A 94 -31.46 0.10 46.25
N ASP A 95 -32.77 0.28 46.46
CA ASP A 95 -33.83 -0.40 45.68
C ASP A 95 -34.11 0.22 44.30
N THR A 96 -33.56 1.39 43.99
CA THR A 96 -33.70 2.01 42.65
C THR A 96 -32.73 1.40 41.63
N ILE A 97 -31.69 0.71 42.07
CA ILE A 97 -30.59 0.25 41.22
C ILE A 97 -31.03 -0.83 40.22
N ASP A 98 -31.88 -1.78 40.62
CA ASP A 98 -32.28 -2.88 39.74
C ASP A 98 -33.37 -2.48 38.73
N LYS A 99 -34.25 -1.52 39.07
CA LYS A 99 -35.16 -0.91 38.08
C LYS A 99 -34.40 -0.07 37.06
N ILE A 100 -33.32 0.59 37.45
CA ILE A 100 -32.45 1.35 36.54
C ILE A 100 -31.70 0.41 35.57
N LYS A 101 -31.29 -0.79 36.00
CA LYS A 101 -30.66 -1.78 35.10
C LYS A 101 -31.60 -2.26 34.00
N GLY A 102 -32.85 -2.60 34.32
CA GLY A 102 -33.84 -3.03 33.33
C GLY A 102 -34.19 -1.93 32.32
N PHE A 103 -34.37 -0.69 32.78
CA PHE A 103 -34.68 0.46 31.93
C PHE A 103 -33.47 0.89 31.06
N LYS A 104 -32.24 0.74 31.57
CA LYS A 104 -31.03 0.94 30.76
C LYS A 104 -30.96 -0.04 29.61
N ASN A 105 -31.28 -1.32 29.82
CA ASN A 105 -31.18 -2.33 28.76
C ASN A 105 -32.19 -2.09 27.62
N SER A 106 -33.40 -1.62 27.90
CA SER A 106 -34.42 -1.36 26.87
C SER A 106 -34.21 -0.04 26.10
N ILE A 107 -33.67 1.00 26.74
CA ILE A 107 -33.27 2.23 26.05
C ILE A 107 -32.02 1.99 25.21
N PHE A 108 -31.11 1.16 25.69
CA PHE A 108 -29.88 0.84 24.99
C PHE A 108 -30.17 0.11 23.67
N SER A 109 -31.09 -0.87 23.66
CA SER A 109 -31.43 -1.63 22.46
C SER A 109 -32.09 -0.78 21.35
N LYS A 110 -33.04 0.10 21.70
CA LYS A 110 -33.67 1.00 20.71
C LYS A 110 -32.68 2.02 20.14
N LYS A 111 -31.84 2.63 20.99
CA LYS A 111 -30.78 3.54 20.51
C LYS A 111 -29.75 2.82 19.64
N LEU A 112 -29.45 1.55 19.92
CA LEU A 112 -28.57 0.74 19.08
C LEU A 112 -29.13 0.53 17.67
N GLN A 113 -30.45 0.32 17.54
CA GLN A 113 -31.08 0.06 16.25
C GLN A 113 -31.19 1.33 15.38
N GLU A 114 -31.58 2.48 15.94
CA GLU A 114 -31.54 3.75 15.21
C GLU A 114 -30.12 4.15 14.82
N TYR A 115 -29.16 3.88 15.72
CA TYR A 115 -27.74 4.07 15.43
C TYR A 115 -27.24 3.16 14.31
N SER A 116 -27.81 1.97 14.12
CA SER A 116 -27.37 1.02 13.10
C SER A 116 -27.75 1.44 11.68
N VAL A 117 -28.97 1.97 11.48
CA VAL A 117 -29.43 2.53 10.19
C VAL A 117 -28.67 3.82 9.87
N PHE A 118 -28.53 4.73 10.82
CA PHE A 118 -27.74 5.95 10.61
C PHE A 118 -26.27 5.65 10.28
N LYS A 119 -25.71 4.59 10.87
CA LYS A 119 -24.35 4.12 10.60
C LYS A 119 -24.20 3.54 9.19
N SER A 120 -25.23 2.92 8.61
CA SER A 120 -25.16 2.37 7.24
C SER A 120 -25.08 3.47 6.18
N GLU A 121 -25.87 4.55 6.30
CA GLU A 121 -25.81 5.72 5.40
C GLU A 121 -24.48 6.47 5.54
N ILE A 122 -24.04 6.73 6.77
CA ILE A 122 -22.72 7.33 7.03
C ILE A 122 -21.62 6.49 6.40
N ARG A 123 -21.74 5.16 6.46
CA ARG A 123 -20.76 4.26 5.89
C ARG A 123 -20.77 4.29 4.36
N ALA A 124 -21.93 4.28 3.72
CA ALA A 124 -22.04 4.45 2.28
C ALA A 124 -21.36 5.75 1.82
N LYS A 125 -21.61 6.85 2.54
CA LYS A 125 -20.95 8.14 2.32
C LYS A 125 -19.43 8.07 2.57
N LYS A 126 -18.98 7.36 3.61
CA LYS A 126 -17.55 7.16 3.89
C LYS A 126 -16.88 6.35 2.78
N ILE A 127 -17.50 5.26 2.33
CA ILE A 127 -17.04 4.46 1.20
C ILE A 127 -16.89 5.36 -0.01
N TYR A 128 -17.94 6.11 -0.38
CA TYR A 128 -17.91 7.09 -1.48
C TYR A 128 -16.70 8.03 -1.40
N LEU A 129 -16.44 8.63 -0.23
CA LEU A 129 -15.32 9.56 -0.04
C LEU A 129 -13.98 8.85 -0.22
N ASN A 130 -13.87 7.62 0.29
CA ASN A 130 -12.70 6.77 0.16
C ASN A 130 -12.45 6.38 -1.31
N ILE A 131 -13.51 6.10 -2.09
CA ILE A 131 -13.41 5.85 -3.54
C ILE A 131 -12.80 7.06 -4.24
N ARG A 132 -13.36 8.25 -4.02
CA ARG A 132 -12.89 9.49 -4.65
C ARG A 132 -11.45 9.80 -4.28
N LYS A 133 -11.11 9.64 -3.00
CA LYS A 133 -9.76 9.86 -2.47
C LYS A 133 -8.76 8.88 -3.08
N ASN A 134 -9.10 7.59 -3.14
CA ASN A 134 -8.22 6.58 -3.72
C ASN A 134 -8.02 6.81 -5.22
N TYR A 135 -9.09 7.12 -5.96
CA TYR A 135 -9.01 7.48 -7.38
C TYR A 135 -8.08 8.69 -7.63
N SER A 136 -8.21 9.74 -6.82
CA SER A 136 -7.33 10.91 -6.90
C SER A 136 -5.86 10.53 -6.64
N ARG A 137 -5.57 9.66 -5.68
CA ARG A 137 -4.20 9.16 -5.43
C ARG A 137 -3.63 8.37 -6.60
N TYR A 138 -4.44 7.55 -7.26
CA TYR A 138 -4.03 6.85 -8.47
C TYR A 138 -3.61 7.85 -9.54
N LEU A 139 -4.48 8.81 -9.86
CA LEU A 139 -4.18 9.87 -10.83
C LEU A 139 -2.92 10.67 -10.45
N MET A 140 -2.76 11.03 -9.17
CA MET A 140 -1.56 11.71 -8.71
C MET A 140 -0.29 10.88 -8.92
N SER A 141 -0.36 9.56 -8.75
CA SER A 141 0.79 8.67 -9.01
C SER A 141 1.22 8.71 -10.49
N PHE A 142 0.26 8.79 -11.43
CA PHE A 142 0.55 8.96 -12.86
C PHE A 142 1.27 10.27 -13.16
N ILE A 143 0.95 11.33 -12.41
CA ILE A 143 1.53 12.66 -12.60
C ILE A 143 2.90 12.74 -11.92
N TYR A 144 3.06 12.13 -10.75
CA TYR A 144 4.32 12.17 -10.00
C TYR A 144 5.46 11.44 -10.70
N PHE A 145 5.19 10.36 -11.42
CA PHE A 145 6.23 9.62 -12.13
C PHE A 145 6.97 10.46 -13.21
N PRO A 146 6.30 11.07 -14.21
CA PRO A 146 6.97 11.92 -15.19
C PRO A 146 7.58 13.17 -14.56
N LEU A 147 6.95 13.76 -13.54
CA LEU A 147 7.55 14.88 -12.80
C LEU A 147 8.87 14.49 -12.13
N PHE A 148 8.94 13.30 -11.54
CA PHE A 148 10.17 12.78 -10.95
C PHE A 148 11.26 12.56 -12.01
N ILE A 149 10.91 12.04 -13.19
CA ILE A 149 11.87 11.89 -14.30
C ILE A 149 12.40 13.26 -14.75
N ILE A 150 11.51 14.24 -14.95
CA ILE A 150 11.89 15.60 -15.34
C ILE A 150 12.82 16.22 -14.28
N PHE A 151 12.49 16.05 -13.00
CA PHE A 151 13.33 16.49 -11.90
C PHE A 151 14.72 15.86 -11.95
N LEU A 152 14.83 14.54 -12.15
CA LEU A 152 16.11 13.87 -12.29
C LEU A 152 16.91 14.38 -13.49
N LEU A 153 16.27 14.59 -14.64
CA LEU A 153 16.93 15.11 -15.85
C LEU A 153 17.48 16.52 -15.64
N ILE A 154 16.69 17.41 -15.04
CA ILE A 154 17.13 18.78 -14.70
C ILE A 154 18.31 18.72 -13.73
N PHE A 155 18.23 17.88 -12.71
CA PHE A 155 19.27 17.76 -11.69
C PHE A 155 20.58 17.21 -12.28
N ILE A 156 20.50 16.18 -13.13
CA ILE A 156 21.64 15.65 -13.88
C ILE A 156 22.25 16.75 -14.77
N PHE A 157 21.43 17.51 -15.50
CA PHE A 157 21.90 18.60 -16.37
C PHE A 157 22.65 19.70 -15.61
N ILE A 158 22.16 20.09 -14.43
CA ILE A 158 22.82 21.08 -13.58
C ILE A 158 24.23 20.60 -13.16
N ILE A 159 24.36 19.31 -12.87
CA ILE A 159 25.63 18.73 -12.40
C ILE A 159 26.62 18.56 -13.56
N VAL A 160 26.16 18.16 -14.74
CA VAL A 160 26.98 18.13 -15.98
C VAL A 160 27.70 19.44 -16.19
N LYS A 161 27.00 20.56 -16.01
CA LYS A 161 27.56 21.89 -16.31
C LYS A 161 28.69 22.29 -15.36
N LYS A 162 28.77 21.67 -14.18
CA LYS A 162 29.68 22.10 -13.11
C LYS A 162 31.00 21.33 -13.08
N GLU A 163 31.02 20.09 -13.59
CA GLU A 163 32.17 19.21 -13.41
C GLU A 163 32.63 18.60 -14.74
N ASP A 164 33.79 19.04 -15.21
CA ASP A 164 34.55 18.32 -16.23
C ASP A 164 35.02 17.01 -15.60
N GLY A 165 34.48 15.90 -16.10
CA GLY A 165 34.75 14.57 -15.56
C GLY A 165 36.26 14.30 -15.51
N LYS A 166 36.76 13.94 -14.31
CA LYS A 166 38.18 13.64 -14.12
C LYS A 166 38.42 12.15 -14.35
N GLU A 167 39.26 11.84 -15.33
CA GLU A 167 39.86 10.52 -15.44
C GLU A 167 40.89 10.37 -14.32
N ILE A 168 40.79 9.28 -13.56
CA ILE A 168 41.73 8.96 -12.50
C ILE A 168 42.35 7.61 -12.81
N GLN A 169 43.66 7.53 -12.70
CA GLN A 169 44.36 6.27 -12.83
C GLN A 169 44.16 5.43 -11.56
N SER A 170 43.61 4.23 -11.72
CA SER A 170 43.45 3.25 -10.64
C SER A 170 44.77 2.58 -10.25
N ASP A 171 44.81 1.88 -9.11
CA ASP A 171 45.98 1.12 -8.63
C ASP A 171 46.48 0.09 -9.65
N ASN A 172 45.57 -0.42 -10.50
CA ASN A 172 45.89 -1.33 -11.61
C ASN A 172 46.45 -0.61 -12.84
N LYS A 173 46.82 0.67 -12.72
CA LYS A 173 47.29 1.57 -13.79
C LYS A 173 46.28 1.82 -14.92
N LYS A 174 45.02 1.35 -14.77
CA LYS A 174 43.94 1.59 -15.74
C LYS A 174 43.27 2.92 -15.44
N TRP A 175 43.06 3.74 -16.47
CA TRP A 175 42.25 4.95 -16.38
C TRP A 175 40.78 4.59 -16.14
N GLN A 176 40.15 5.25 -15.18
CA GLN A 176 38.75 5.07 -14.85
C GLN A 176 38.05 6.41 -14.73
N TYR A 177 36.83 6.47 -15.23
CA TYR A 177 35.96 7.62 -15.06
C TYR A 177 35.54 7.74 -13.59
N LYS A 178 35.79 8.90 -12.97
CA LYS A 178 35.20 9.23 -11.66
C LYS A 178 33.92 10.03 -11.89
N SER A 179 32.79 9.32 -11.86
CA SER A 179 31.49 9.95 -12.08
C SER A 179 31.11 10.89 -10.93
N PRO A 180 30.72 12.14 -11.21
CA PRO A 180 30.20 13.05 -10.19
C PRO A 180 28.79 12.64 -9.72
N LEU A 181 28.11 11.77 -10.48
CA LEU A 181 26.79 11.23 -10.13
C LEU A 181 26.83 10.23 -8.98
N GLU A 182 28.01 9.75 -8.59
CA GLU A 182 28.16 8.78 -7.50
C GLU A 182 27.67 9.35 -6.15
N THR A 183 27.88 10.65 -5.91
CA THR A 183 27.37 11.31 -4.70
C THR A 183 25.84 11.38 -4.70
N ILE A 184 25.25 11.63 -5.87
CA ILE A 184 23.78 11.70 -6.03
C ILE A 184 23.17 10.32 -5.82
N ASP A 185 23.80 9.28 -6.36
CA ASP A 185 23.39 7.90 -6.16
C ASP A 185 23.24 7.59 -4.66
N ILE A 186 24.26 7.93 -3.86
CA ILE A 186 24.21 7.73 -2.40
C ILE A 186 23.03 8.51 -1.78
N ILE A 187 22.81 9.77 -2.16
CA ILE A 187 21.69 10.58 -1.67
C ILE A 187 20.33 9.93 -2.02
N LEU A 188 20.18 9.43 -3.25
CA LEU A 188 18.95 8.77 -3.69
C LEU A 188 18.74 7.44 -2.97
N ASN A 189 19.78 6.63 -2.72
CA ASN A 189 19.66 5.42 -1.91
C ASN A 189 19.19 5.74 -0.47
N ILE A 190 19.72 6.81 0.14
CA ILE A 190 19.29 7.24 1.48
C ILE A 190 17.80 7.63 1.46
N LEU A 191 17.39 8.42 0.47
CA LEU A 191 15.99 8.83 0.30
C LEU A 191 15.08 7.62 0.07
N GLU A 192 15.51 6.64 -0.71
CA GLU A 192 14.79 5.38 -0.93
C GLU A 192 14.60 4.59 0.37
N ILE A 193 15.61 4.50 1.25
CA ILE A 193 15.47 3.87 2.57
C ILE A 193 14.36 4.54 3.37
N PHE A 194 14.34 5.88 3.43
CA PHE A 194 13.30 6.61 4.15
C PHE A 194 11.91 6.35 3.57
N ILE A 195 11.79 6.42 2.24
CA ILE A 195 10.54 6.22 1.53
C ILE A 195 9.98 4.80 1.74
N PHE A 196 10.80 3.76 1.59
CA PHE A 196 10.35 2.38 1.82
C PHE A 196 10.10 2.09 3.29
N SER A 197 10.79 2.75 4.23
CA SER A 197 10.50 2.64 5.66
C SER A 197 9.09 3.15 5.99
N ILE A 198 8.63 4.24 5.36
CA ILE A 198 7.25 4.74 5.50
C ILE A 198 6.25 3.70 4.99
N ILE A 199 6.52 3.08 3.84
CA ILE A 199 5.65 1.99 3.33
C ILE A 199 5.62 0.83 4.31
N PHE A 200 6.78 0.39 4.82
CA PHE A 200 6.89 -0.73 5.74
C PHE A 200 6.06 -0.52 7.01
N VAL A 201 6.15 0.66 7.63
CA VAL A 201 5.35 0.99 8.82
C VAL A 201 3.85 0.93 8.51
N LYS A 202 3.42 1.54 7.40
CA LYS A 202 2.00 1.51 6.99
C LYS A 202 1.52 0.10 6.66
N SER A 203 2.30 -0.68 5.90
CA SER A 203 1.92 -2.04 5.53
C SER A 203 1.82 -2.94 6.76
N LYS A 204 2.70 -2.77 7.74
CA LYS A 204 2.65 -3.50 9.01
C LYS A 204 1.35 -3.25 9.77
N MET A 205 0.86 -2.01 9.81
CA MET A 205 -0.43 -1.69 10.43
C MET A 205 -1.60 -2.37 9.70
N ILE A 206 -1.57 -2.33 8.36
CA ILE A 206 -2.68 -2.82 7.53
C ILE A 206 -2.71 -4.35 7.41
N ILE A 207 -1.63 -5.08 7.69
CA ILE A 207 -1.62 -6.55 7.63
C ILE A 207 -2.69 -7.20 8.52
N ASN A 208 -3.07 -6.54 9.61
CA ASN A 208 -4.09 -6.99 10.55
C ASN A 208 -5.51 -6.61 10.10
N TYR A 209 -5.66 -5.90 8.98
CA TYR A 209 -6.96 -5.60 8.42
C TYR A 209 -7.49 -6.84 7.69
N GLU A 210 -8.80 -6.95 7.68
CA GLU A 210 -9.56 -7.89 6.88
C GLU A 210 -10.18 -7.17 5.69
N CYS A 211 -10.80 -7.92 4.78
CA CYS A 211 -11.36 -7.35 3.56
C CYS A 211 -10.30 -6.60 2.72
N ILE A 212 -9.06 -7.10 2.74
CA ILE A 212 -7.92 -6.62 1.95
C ILE A 212 -7.36 -7.74 1.07
N PHE A 213 -6.63 -7.36 0.03
CA PHE A 213 -5.93 -8.33 -0.81
C PHE A 213 -4.74 -8.96 -0.06
N CYS A 214 -4.58 -10.28 -0.17
CA CYS A 214 -3.42 -11.01 0.35
C CYS A 214 -2.08 -10.47 -0.19
N PHE A 215 -2.13 -9.76 -1.32
CA PHE A 215 -0.98 -9.09 -1.93
C PHE A 215 -0.32 -8.06 -1.00
N VAL A 216 -1.06 -7.44 -0.08
CA VAL A 216 -0.51 -6.48 0.92
C VAL A 216 0.52 -7.14 1.83
N LYS A 217 0.29 -8.40 2.22
CA LYS A 217 1.25 -9.17 3.02
C LYS A 217 2.54 -9.42 2.25
N LEU A 218 2.44 -9.67 0.95
CA LEU A 218 3.60 -9.84 0.07
C LEU A 218 4.35 -8.52 -0.12
N ILE A 219 3.65 -7.39 -0.28
CA ILE A 219 4.29 -6.06 -0.34
C ILE A 219 5.10 -5.80 0.93
N ASN A 220 4.56 -6.08 2.12
CA ASN A 220 5.29 -5.90 3.36
C ASN A 220 6.60 -6.71 3.37
N LEU A 221 6.55 -7.99 2.99
CA LEU A 221 7.76 -8.82 2.88
C LEU A 221 8.74 -8.27 1.83
N SER A 222 8.25 -7.89 0.65
CA SER A 222 9.06 -7.30 -0.41
C SER A 222 9.71 -5.99 0.03
N THR A 223 9.05 -5.16 0.85
CA THR A 223 9.64 -3.90 1.35
C THR A 223 10.81 -4.16 2.28
N ILE A 224 10.75 -5.20 3.12
CA ILE A 224 11.88 -5.62 3.97
C ILE A 224 13.05 -6.04 3.08
N ILE A 225 12.80 -6.86 2.06
CA ILE A 225 13.83 -7.33 1.12
C ILE A 225 14.44 -6.14 0.37
N ILE A 226 13.62 -5.22 -0.13
CA ILE A 226 14.10 -4.02 -0.83
C ILE A 226 15.01 -3.22 0.09
N ILE A 227 14.56 -2.84 1.30
CA ILE A 227 15.37 -2.03 2.21
C ILE A 227 16.69 -2.73 2.53
N THR A 228 16.64 -4.02 2.93
CA THR A 228 17.81 -4.75 3.41
C THR A 228 18.79 -5.14 2.33
N LEU A 229 18.33 -5.56 1.14
CA LEU A 229 19.18 -6.04 0.05
C LEU A 229 19.39 -5.02 -1.09
N GLY A 230 18.68 -3.90 -1.07
CA GLY A 230 18.76 -2.82 -2.05
C GLY A 230 19.61 -1.65 -1.57
N PRO A 231 19.01 -0.48 -1.26
CA PRO A 231 19.76 0.74 -0.97
C PRO A 231 20.68 0.65 0.25
N VAL A 232 20.35 -0.15 1.28
CA VAL A 232 21.25 -0.35 2.43
C VAL A 232 22.56 -1.01 2.00
N ILE A 233 22.50 -2.03 1.14
CA ILE A 233 23.69 -2.70 0.62
C ILE A 233 24.52 -1.75 -0.23
N ASN A 234 23.89 -0.92 -1.06
CA ASN A 234 24.59 0.09 -1.88
C ASN A 234 25.40 1.06 -1.02
N ILE A 235 24.84 1.48 0.12
CA ILE A 235 25.52 2.37 1.06
C ILE A 235 26.67 1.63 1.77
N ILE A 236 26.40 0.45 2.33
CA ILE A 236 27.41 -0.34 3.06
C ILE A 236 28.57 -0.72 2.15
N SER A 237 28.29 -1.19 0.93
CA SER A 237 29.31 -1.62 -0.03
C SER A 237 30.25 -0.47 -0.38
N LYS A 238 29.70 0.74 -0.52
CA LYS A 238 30.49 1.95 -0.79
C LYS A 238 31.42 2.34 0.35
N PHE A 239 31.04 2.11 1.60
CA PHE A 239 31.88 2.40 2.77
C PHE A 239 32.87 1.28 3.12
N THR A 240 32.56 0.03 2.78
CA THR A 240 33.36 -1.14 3.17
C THR A 240 34.36 -1.56 2.10
N LEU A 241 34.02 -1.42 0.82
CA LEU A 241 34.83 -1.86 -0.30
C LEU A 241 35.50 -0.66 -1.00
N ASN A 242 36.74 -0.36 -0.59
CA ASN A 242 37.54 0.71 -1.20
C ASN A 242 37.80 0.47 -2.70
N ASN A 243 37.89 -0.80 -3.11
CA ASN A 243 38.12 -1.17 -4.50
C ASN A 243 36.84 -1.07 -5.33
N LYS A 244 36.85 -0.21 -6.35
CA LYS A 244 35.68 0.06 -7.21
C LYS A 244 35.11 -1.18 -7.91
N LEU A 245 35.96 -2.06 -8.44
CA LEU A 245 35.51 -3.25 -9.19
C LEU A 245 34.79 -4.28 -8.28
N PRO A 246 35.38 -4.74 -7.16
CA PRO A 246 34.67 -5.58 -6.19
C PRO A 246 33.37 -4.94 -5.70
N ASN A 247 33.37 -3.64 -5.41
CA ASN A 247 32.17 -2.92 -4.99
C ASN A 247 31.06 -2.99 -6.05
N LEU A 248 31.40 -2.75 -7.32
CA LEU A 248 30.45 -2.81 -8.44
C LEU A 248 29.82 -4.20 -8.56
N TYR A 249 30.63 -5.26 -8.58
CA TYR A 249 30.10 -6.63 -8.71
C TYR A 249 29.26 -7.05 -7.51
N PHE A 250 29.73 -6.75 -6.30
CA PHE A 250 29.00 -7.05 -5.07
C PHE A 250 27.61 -6.39 -5.07
N THR A 251 27.58 -5.09 -5.37
CA THR A 251 26.35 -4.29 -5.46
C THR A 251 25.41 -4.81 -6.56
N LEU A 252 25.95 -5.14 -7.73
CA LEU A 252 25.18 -5.67 -8.85
C LEU A 252 24.53 -7.02 -8.53
N ILE A 253 25.29 -7.95 -7.95
CA ILE A 253 24.81 -9.30 -7.60
C ILE A 253 23.71 -9.21 -6.55
N LEU A 254 23.95 -8.48 -5.45
CA LEU A 254 23.00 -8.40 -4.34
C LEU A 254 21.73 -7.65 -4.73
N ASN A 255 21.82 -6.56 -5.49
CA ASN A 255 20.61 -5.92 -5.98
C ASN A 255 19.87 -6.81 -6.99
N SER A 256 20.57 -7.55 -7.85
CA SER A 256 19.91 -8.49 -8.77
C SER A 256 19.14 -9.57 -8.01
N ILE A 257 19.73 -10.12 -6.94
CA ILE A 257 19.06 -11.06 -6.02
C ILE A 257 17.85 -10.38 -5.36
N CYS A 258 17.98 -9.14 -4.89
CA CYS A 258 16.90 -8.36 -4.28
C CYS A 258 15.68 -8.27 -5.22
N TYR A 259 15.85 -7.68 -6.40
CA TYR A 259 14.71 -7.41 -7.30
C TYR A 259 14.18 -8.68 -7.97
N LEU A 260 15.01 -9.70 -8.19
CA LEU A 260 14.54 -11.02 -8.61
C LEU A 260 13.70 -11.70 -7.52
N SER A 261 14.10 -11.57 -6.25
CA SER A 261 13.34 -12.09 -5.11
C SER A 261 12.00 -11.38 -4.97
N VAL A 262 11.97 -10.05 -5.11
CA VAL A 262 10.73 -9.26 -5.12
C VAL A 262 9.82 -9.68 -6.27
N PHE A 263 10.36 -9.83 -7.48
CA PHE A 263 9.61 -10.31 -8.64
C PHE A 263 9.01 -11.70 -8.37
N THR A 264 9.84 -12.63 -7.90
CA THR A 264 9.44 -13.99 -7.57
C THR A 264 8.33 -14.00 -6.52
N LEU A 265 8.49 -13.28 -5.41
CA LEU A 265 7.49 -13.24 -4.35
C LEU A 265 6.13 -12.71 -4.82
N LEU A 266 6.12 -11.65 -5.63
CA LEU A 266 4.89 -11.01 -6.07
C LEU A 266 4.20 -11.75 -7.22
N TYR A 267 4.98 -12.27 -8.17
CA TYR A 267 4.42 -12.87 -9.40
C TYR A 267 4.39 -14.38 -9.40
N LEU A 268 5.27 -15.09 -8.67
CA LEU A 268 5.25 -16.56 -8.68
C LEU A 268 3.91 -17.10 -8.19
N ARG A 269 3.34 -16.49 -7.14
CA ARG A 269 2.01 -16.88 -6.64
C ARG A 269 0.91 -16.62 -7.67
N LEU A 270 0.99 -15.49 -8.37
CA LEU A 270 0.03 -15.14 -9.43
C LEU A 270 0.13 -16.12 -10.60
N ILE A 271 1.33 -16.33 -11.14
CA ILE A 271 1.63 -17.26 -12.23
C ILE A 271 1.19 -18.68 -11.84
N TYR A 272 1.58 -19.14 -10.65
CA TYR A 272 1.20 -20.45 -10.15
C TYR A 272 -0.32 -20.62 -10.04
N SER A 273 -1.02 -19.60 -9.56
CA SER A 273 -2.49 -19.63 -9.50
C SER A 273 -3.15 -19.69 -10.89
N LEU A 274 -2.62 -18.94 -11.86
CA LEU A 274 -3.15 -18.88 -13.23
C LEU A 274 -2.88 -20.16 -14.03
N LEU A 275 -1.67 -20.73 -13.91
CA LEU A 275 -1.25 -21.89 -14.69
C LEU A 275 -1.78 -23.21 -14.13
N PHE A 276 -1.63 -23.44 -12.82
CA PHE A 276 -1.83 -24.76 -12.23
C PHE A 276 -3.17 -24.92 -11.51
N LYS A 277 -3.91 -23.83 -11.27
CA LYS A 277 -5.07 -23.82 -10.37
C LYS A 277 -6.25 -23.05 -10.94
N LYS A 278 -6.57 -23.27 -12.22
CA LYS A 278 -7.71 -22.62 -12.93
C LYS A 278 -9.03 -22.69 -12.15
N GLU A 279 -9.34 -23.83 -11.52
CA GLU A 279 -10.55 -23.98 -10.70
C GLU A 279 -10.57 -23.07 -9.46
N LYS A 280 -9.39 -22.76 -8.91
CA LYS A 280 -9.24 -21.91 -7.71
C LYS A 280 -9.24 -20.42 -8.04
N CYS A 281 -9.11 -20.02 -9.31
CA CYS A 281 -9.26 -18.63 -9.73
C CYS A 281 -10.64 -18.07 -9.38
N ASN A 282 -11.66 -18.93 -9.34
CA ASN A 282 -13.01 -18.55 -8.94
C ASN A 282 -13.19 -18.46 -7.42
N ASN A 283 -12.23 -18.91 -6.62
CA ASN A 283 -12.34 -18.89 -5.16
C ASN A 283 -11.65 -17.65 -4.58
N VAL A 284 -12.48 -16.75 -4.05
CA VAL A 284 -12.07 -15.46 -3.52
C VAL A 284 -11.06 -15.56 -2.37
N ARG A 285 -11.15 -16.63 -1.56
CA ARG A 285 -10.32 -16.86 -0.38
C ARG A 285 -8.82 -16.95 -0.69
N TYR A 286 -8.45 -17.26 -1.93
CA TYR A 286 -7.04 -17.40 -2.30
C TYR A 286 -6.31 -16.06 -2.43
N TYR A 287 -7.01 -14.97 -2.72
CA TYR A 287 -6.41 -13.67 -3.00
C TYR A 287 -6.94 -12.55 -2.10
N PHE A 288 -7.95 -12.83 -1.28
CA PHE A 288 -8.60 -11.86 -0.41
C PHE A 288 -8.72 -12.41 1.01
N VAL A 289 -8.38 -11.58 1.99
CA VAL A 289 -8.55 -11.89 3.41
C VAL A 289 -10.03 -11.68 3.75
N ILE A 290 -10.75 -12.77 3.98
CA ILE A 290 -12.17 -12.72 4.36
C ILE A 290 -12.27 -12.46 5.88
N PRO A 291 -13.24 -11.65 6.33
CA PRO A 291 -13.54 -11.48 7.74
C PRO A 291 -13.84 -12.79 8.47
N SER A 292 -13.65 -12.79 9.79
CA SER A 292 -14.04 -13.91 10.64
C SER A 292 -15.56 -14.14 10.68
N LYS A 293 -15.99 -15.31 11.17
CA LYS A 293 -17.42 -15.71 11.21
C LYS A 293 -18.30 -14.76 12.02
N GLU A 294 -17.72 -13.99 12.93
CA GLU A 294 -18.44 -13.07 13.81
C GLU A 294 -18.70 -11.71 13.14
N PHE A 295 -18.27 -11.55 11.88
CA PHE A 295 -18.42 -10.31 11.15
C PHE A 295 -19.86 -10.13 10.63
N CYS A 296 -20.48 -9.04 11.04
CA CYS A 296 -21.81 -8.65 10.60
C CYS A 296 -21.72 -8.01 9.23
N TYR A 297 -22.10 -8.69 8.14
CA TYR A 297 -21.97 -8.12 6.79
C TYR A 297 -23.03 -7.04 6.45
N GLU A 298 -24.07 -6.90 7.25
CA GLU A 298 -25.10 -5.86 7.07
C GLU A 298 -24.60 -4.52 7.60
N HIS A 299 -24.15 -4.50 8.86
CA HIS A 299 -23.58 -3.31 9.50
C HIS A 299 -22.08 -3.16 9.28
N TRP A 300 -21.45 -4.19 8.70
CA TRP A 300 -20.03 -4.31 8.44
C TRP A 300 -19.15 -4.05 9.68
N SER A 301 -19.51 -4.65 10.81
CA SER A 301 -18.93 -4.40 12.14
C SER A 301 -18.92 -5.68 12.98
N TYR A 302 -17.97 -5.81 13.90
CA TYR A 302 -17.91 -6.92 14.85
C TYR A 302 -18.82 -6.73 16.05
N LEU A 303 -19.15 -5.48 16.36
CA LEU A 303 -19.84 -5.07 17.58
C LEU A 303 -21.37 -5.02 17.42
N CYS A 304 -21.91 -5.52 16.30
CA CYS A 304 -23.36 -5.61 16.09
C CYS A 304 -23.93 -6.88 16.77
N ASP A 305 -25.19 -6.81 17.22
CA ASP A 305 -25.94 -7.95 17.80
C ASP A 305 -26.81 -8.69 16.77
N CYS A 306 -26.63 -8.42 15.48
CA CYS A 306 -27.37 -9.11 14.43
C CYS A 306 -26.95 -10.58 14.34
N ASP A 307 -27.82 -11.38 13.73
CA ASP A 307 -27.49 -12.77 13.41
C ASP A 307 -26.31 -12.82 12.43
N LYS A 308 -25.30 -13.59 12.81
CA LYS A 308 -24.00 -13.71 12.13
C LYS A 308 -23.84 -15.04 11.41
N GLU A 309 -24.82 -15.94 11.52
CA GLU A 309 -24.76 -17.27 10.92
C GLU A 309 -25.03 -17.22 9.41
N LEU A 310 -24.01 -16.79 8.65
CA LEU A 310 -24.03 -16.90 7.19
C LEU A 310 -23.41 -18.21 6.74
N THR A 311 -24.04 -18.83 5.76
CA THR A 311 -23.45 -19.96 5.05
C THR A 311 -22.19 -19.51 4.28
N PRO A 312 -21.22 -20.41 4.06
CA PRO A 312 -20.02 -20.07 3.27
C PRO A 312 -20.32 -19.50 1.88
N LYS A 313 -21.44 -19.89 1.26
CA LYS A 313 -21.87 -19.40 -0.06
C LYS A 313 -22.35 -17.95 0.00
N GLU A 314 -23.09 -17.58 1.04
CA GLU A 314 -23.55 -16.20 1.25
C GLU A 314 -22.39 -15.27 1.56
N VAL A 315 -21.44 -15.72 2.39
CA VAL A 315 -20.19 -14.99 2.65
C VAL A 315 -19.44 -14.73 1.34
N ASP A 316 -19.22 -15.77 0.54
CA ASP A 316 -18.52 -15.64 -0.74
C ASP A 316 -19.29 -14.70 -1.70
N PHE A 317 -20.62 -14.72 -1.70
CA PHE A 317 -21.45 -13.79 -2.48
C PHE A 317 -21.26 -12.33 -2.03
N LYS A 318 -21.38 -12.04 -0.73
CA LYS A 318 -21.22 -10.68 -0.19
C LYS A 318 -19.81 -10.16 -0.45
N ILE A 319 -18.77 -10.99 -0.30
CA ILE A 319 -17.39 -10.63 -0.63
C ILE A 319 -17.22 -10.37 -2.13
N ARG A 320 -17.86 -11.12 -3.03
CA ARG A 320 -17.79 -10.84 -4.48
C ARG A 320 -18.40 -9.48 -4.82
N GLN A 321 -19.52 -9.10 -4.21
CA GLN A 321 -20.10 -7.77 -4.40
C GLN A 321 -19.13 -6.68 -3.93
N TYR A 322 -18.52 -6.89 -2.77
CA TYR A 322 -17.51 -5.98 -2.25
C TYR A 322 -16.25 -5.87 -3.13
N LEU A 323 -15.82 -6.97 -3.74
CA LEU A 323 -14.74 -6.96 -4.72
C LEU A 323 -15.08 -6.20 -6.00
N LYS A 324 -16.36 -6.15 -6.40
CA LYS A 324 -16.78 -5.30 -7.52
C LYS A 324 -16.52 -3.83 -7.20
N ILE A 325 -16.79 -3.40 -5.96
CA ILE A 325 -16.45 -2.06 -5.48
C ILE A 325 -14.94 -1.83 -5.64
N TYR A 326 -14.10 -2.71 -5.11
CA TYR A 326 -12.64 -2.60 -5.27
C TYR A 326 -12.19 -2.51 -6.73
N LYS A 327 -12.71 -3.40 -7.60
CA LYS A 327 -12.37 -3.43 -9.03
C LYS A 327 -12.68 -2.08 -9.64
N PHE A 328 -13.89 -1.60 -9.43
CA PHE A 328 -14.42 -0.38 -9.98
C PHE A 328 -13.72 0.89 -9.46
N CYS A 329 -13.30 0.88 -8.19
CA CYS A 329 -12.47 1.94 -7.62
C CYS A 329 -11.10 1.99 -8.29
N SER A 330 -10.51 0.83 -8.55
CA SER A 330 -9.16 0.71 -9.13
C SER A 330 -9.10 0.92 -10.64
N THR A 331 -10.23 0.87 -11.37
CA THR A 331 -10.26 1.10 -12.82
C THR A 331 -10.24 2.59 -13.12
N VAL A 332 -9.11 3.11 -13.58
CA VAL A 332 -8.99 4.53 -14.01
C VAL A 332 -9.36 4.67 -15.49
N PHE A 333 -8.93 3.72 -16.29
CA PHE A 333 -9.18 3.69 -17.72
C PHE A 333 -10.03 2.49 -18.11
N GLU A 334 -10.89 2.68 -19.10
CA GLU A 334 -11.70 1.63 -19.69
C GLU A 334 -11.58 1.69 -21.21
N PHE A 335 -11.33 0.55 -21.84
CA PHE A 335 -11.41 0.43 -23.29
C PHE A 335 -12.85 0.12 -23.68
N ARG A 336 -13.48 1.02 -24.44
CA ARG A 336 -14.80 0.79 -25.05
C ARG A 336 -14.69 1.11 -26.54
N ASN A 337 -15.18 0.24 -27.41
CA ASN A 337 -15.15 0.44 -28.87
C ASN A 337 -13.76 0.86 -29.41
N ASN A 338 -12.68 0.21 -28.96
CA ASN A 338 -11.29 0.53 -29.30
C ASN A 338 -10.77 1.91 -28.87
N HIS A 339 -11.55 2.68 -28.10
CA HIS A 339 -11.11 3.95 -27.53
C HIS A 339 -10.85 3.82 -26.03
N LEU A 340 -9.82 4.52 -25.55
CA LEU A 340 -9.47 4.60 -24.13
C LEU A 340 -10.25 5.75 -23.49
N TYR A 341 -11.13 5.42 -22.55
CA TYR A 341 -11.90 6.39 -21.77
C TYR A 341 -11.35 6.50 -20.35
N ILE A 342 -11.27 7.72 -19.84
CA ILE A 342 -11.01 7.99 -18.42
C ILE A 342 -12.36 7.95 -17.70
N ILE A 343 -12.52 7.02 -16.76
CA ILE A 343 -13.76 6.91 -15.98
C ILE A 343 -13.79 8.06 -14.97
N LYS A 344 -14.70 9.02 -15.15
CA LYS A 344 -14.85 10.12 -14.19
C LYS A 344 -15.33 9.59 -12.85
N SER A 345 -14.91 10.24 -11.76
CA SER A 345 -15.40 9.86 -10.45
C SER A 345 -16.92 9.97 -10.35
N SER A 346 -17.57 10.92 -11.03
CA SER A 346 -19.05 11.04 -11.08
C SER A 346 -19.73 9.77 -11.57
N ASP A 347 -19.24 9.21 -12.67
CA ASP A 347 -19.82 8.03 -13.32
C ASP A 347 -19.68 6.81 -12.42
N LYS A 348 -18.62 6.81 -11.59
CA LYS A 348 -18.45 5.79 -10.56
C LYS A 348 -19.57 5.81 -9.52
N LEU A 349 -20.02 6.98 -9.17
CA LEU A 349 -20.92 7.13 -8.03
C LEU A 349 -22.34 6.73 -8.42
N ASN A 350 -22.73 7.00 -9.67
CA ASN A 350 -24.02 6.59 -10.21
C ASN A 350 -24.19 5.06 -10.20
N HIS A 351 -23.15 4.31 -10.56
CA HIS A 351 -23.20 2.85 -10.49
C HIS A 351 -23.20 2.30 -9.07
N LEU A 352 -22.61 3.01 -8.09
CA LEU A 352 -22.56 2.53 -6.71
C LEU A 352 -23.97 2.48 -6.08
N HIS A 353 -24.87 3.38 -6.48
CA HIS A 353 -26.27 3.39 -6.06
C HIS A 353 -27.06 2.16 -6.53
N GLU A 354 -26.56 1.41 -7.53
CA GLU A 354 -27.18 0.16 -7.97
C GLU A 354 -26.74 -1.05 -7.11
N PHE A 355 -25.66 -0.89 -6.32
CA PHE A 355 -25.06 -1.97 -5.51
C PHE A 355 -25.32 -1.86 -4.01
N ILE A 356 -25.65 -0.65 -3.53
CA ILE A 356 -26.08 -0.37 -2.16
C ILE A 356 -27.59 -0.38 -2.15
#